data_AF-A0A1Z9UMG8-F1
#
_entry.id   AF-A0A1Z9UMG8-F1
#
_cell.length_a   1.000
_cell.length_b   1.000
_cell.length_c   1.000
_cell.angle_alpha   90.00
_cell.angle_beta   90.00
_cell.angle_gamma   90.00
#
_symmetry.space_group_name_H-M   'P 1'
#
loop_
_entity.id
_entity.type
_entity.pdbx_description
1 polymer ?
#
loop_
_entity_poly.entity_id
_entity_poly.type
_entity_poly.pdbx_seq_one_letter_code
_entity_poly.pdbx_strand_id
1 'polypeptide(L)'
;MIMDSFDAYKMYLGIKAHFDKGNYDFVKYGGKTKTTKESFFKRNDRKVFYSMSKKHSDPEDLKNYYIANFVAHSKWIGEFSEQNYTDWKKRMESMSYTFSQNILYLINEVLVKNLDNNINKFNYMFECEEDTHPFLLKKYLAKKITPETLIILDDILNFFKQWNKKLSDDIVWEEEKIFLDKYRRFLDFDKTKYKFTLKKLIQDNLK
;
A
#
# COMPACT_ATOMS: atom_id res chain seq x y z
N MET A 1 -4.07 -1.07 -27.32
CA MET A 1 -3.85 -2.50 -27.62
C MET A 1 -4.89 -3.26 -26.80
N ILE A 2 -5.69 -4.13 -27.42
CA ILE A 2 -6.75 -4.87 -26.70
C ILE A 2 -6.08 -6.04 -25.97
N MET A 3 -6.27 -6.12 -24.65
CA MET A 3 -5.72 -7.20 -23.82
C MET A 3 -6.39 -8.54 -24.14
N ASP A 4 -5.61 -9.55 -24.53
CA ASP A 4 -6.13 -10.92 -24.66
C ASP A 4 -6.12 -11.66 -23.31
N SER A 5 -6.77 -12.83 -23.24
CA SER A 5 -6.85 -13.60 -21.99
C SER A 5 -5.49 -14.09 -21.48
N PHE A 6 -4.53 -14.31 -22.38
CA PHE A 6 -3.19 -14.74 -22.02
C PHE A 6 -2.36 -13.56 -21.49
N ASP A 7 -2.51 -12.36 -22.06
CA ASP A 7 -1.90 -11.14 -21.55
C ASP A 7 -2.43 -10.77 -20.16
N ALA A 8 -3.75 -10.89 -19.96
CA ALA A 8 -4.38 -10.73 -18.65
C ALA A 8 -3.82 -11.71 -17.61
N TYR A 9 -3.55 -12.96 -18.01
CA TYR A 9 -2.92 -13.97 -17.16
C TYR A 9 -1.45 -13.64 -16.84
N LYS A 10 -0.66 -13.23 -17.83
CA LYS A 10 0.74 -12.80 -17.62
C LYS A 10 0.84 -11.66 -16.63
N MET A 11 -0.04 -10.66 -16.77
CA MET A 11 -0.10 -9.51 -15.88
C MET A 11 -0.44 -9.95 -14.45
N TYR A 12 -1.46 -10.80 -14.29
CA TYR A 12 -1.79 -11.39 -12.99
C TYR A 12 -0.60 -12.12 -12.37
N LEU A 13 0.11 -12.98 -13.13
CA LEU A 13 1.27 -13.69 -12.61
C LEU A 13 2.39 -12.75 -12.17
N GLY A 14 2.65 -11.69 -12.93
CA GLY A 14 3.67 -10.70 -12.57
C GLY A 14 3.32 -10.00 -11.26
N ILE A 15 2.08 -9.51 -11.13
CA ILE A 15 1.65 -8.80 -9.92
C ILE A 15 1.57 -9.77 -8.74
N LYS A 16 1.08 -10.99 -8.95
CA LYS A 16 1.08 -12.05 -7.92
C LYS A 16 2.49 -12.34 -7.43
N ALA A 17 3.44 -12.56 -8.33
CA ALA A 17 4.84 -12.81 -7.96
C ALA A 17 5.47 -11.63 -7.19
N HIS A 18 4.97 -10.41 -7.43
CA HIS A 18 5.41 -9.23 -6.68
C HIS A 18 4.92 -9.25 -5.24
N PHE A 19 3.64 -9.55 -5.00
CA PHE A 19 3.06 -9.60 -3.65
C PHE A 19 3.32 -10.93 -2.92
N ASP A 20 3.66 -12.01 -3.63
CA ASP A 20 4.09 -13.28 -3.04
C ASP A 20 5.46 -13.13 -2.33
N LYS A 21 5.78 -14.13 -1.48
CA LYS A 21 7.08 -14.23 -0.81
C LYS A 21 8.23 -14.30 -1.85
N GLY A 22 9.16 -13.36 -1.78
CA GLY A 22 10.37 -13.32 -2.62
C GLY A 22 10.73 -11.92 -3.14
N ASN A 23 11.77 -11.86 -3.97
CA ASN A 23 12.40 -10.60 -4.39
C ASN A 23 11.95 -10.10 -5.78
N TYR A 24 10.87 -10.63 -6.33
CA TYR A 24 10.38 -10.17 -7.63
C TYR A 24 9.78 -8.76 -7.51
N ASP A 25 10.19 -7.87 -8.41
CA ASP A 25 9.73 -6.48 -8.51
C ASP A 25 9.05 -6.27 -9.88
N PHE A 26 7.73 -6.12 -9.87
CA PHE A 26 6.94 -5.96 -11.09
C PHE A 26 7.36 -4.74 -11.90
N VAL A 27 7.63 -3.62 -11.22
CA VAL A 27 7.99 -2.34 -11.84
C VAL A 27 9.39 -2.44 -12.46
N LYS A 28 10.35 -3.03 -11.72
CA LYS A 28 11.72 -3.24 -12.22
C LYS A 28 11.78 -4.15 -13.45
N TYR A 29 10.98 -5.22 -13.48
CA TYR A 29 11.00 -6.21 -14.56
C TYR A 29 9.94 -5.98 -15.65
N GLY A 30 9.15 -4.90 -15.55
CA GLY A 30 8.10 -4.57 -16.52
C GLY A 30 7.05 -5.67 -16.66
N GLY A 31 6.72 -6.37 -15.56
CA GLY A 31 5.72 -7.43 -15.55
C GLY A 31 6.08 -8.70 -16.34
N LYS A 32 7.34 -8.87 -16.76
CA LYS A 32 7.78 -10.04 -17.53
C LYS A 32 7.73 -11.33 -16.70
N THR A 33 7.08 -12.36 -17.25
CA THR A 33 7.02 -13.70 -16.68
C THR A 33 7.47 -14.74 -17.69
N LYS A 34 7.94 -15.91 -17.22
CA LYS A 34 8.42 -17.02 -18.09
C LYS A 34 7.30 -17.91 -18.64
N THR A 35 6.03 -17.54 -18.45
CA THR A 35 4.90 -18.38 -18.86
C THR A 35 4.72 -18.39 -20.38
N THR A 36 4.25 -19.52 -20.93
CA THR A 36 3.94 -19.65 -22.36
C THR A 36 2.43 -19.78 -22.60
N LYS A 37 2.01 -19.52 -23.84
CA LYS A 37 0.59 -19.58 -24.22
C LYS A 37 0.05 -21.01 -24.13
N GLU A 38 0.89 -22.00 -24.46
CA GLU A 38 0.58 -23.43 -24.38
C GLU A 38 0.29 -23.86 -22.93
N SER A 39 1.11 -23.38 -21.97
CA SER A 39 0.86 -23.65 -20.54
C SER A 39 -0.44 -23.02 -20.05
N PHE A 40 -0.80 -21.85 -20.57
CA PHE A 40 -2.04 -21.16 -20.21
C PHE A 40 -3.27 -21.90 -20.72
N PHE A 41 -3.24 -22.40 -21.96
CA PHE A 41 -4.38 -23.14 -22.54
C PHE A 41 -4.72 -24.44 -21.81
N LYS A 42 -3.74 -25.05 -21.13
CA LYS A 42 -3.94 -26.24 -20.28
C LYS A 42 -4.64 -25.93 -18.96
N ARG A 43 -4.80 -24.66 -18.58
CA ARG A 43 -5.43 -24.28 -17.30
C ARG A 43 -6.96 -24.38 -17.37
N ASN A 44 -7.55 -24.82 -16.26
CA ASN A 44 -9.01 -24.91 -16.10
C ASN A 44 -9.66 -23.55 -15.84
N ASP A 45 -8.95 -22.64 -15.15
CA ASP A 45 -9.43 -21.30 -14.78
C ASP A 45 -9.23 -20.24 -15.87
N ARG A 46 -8.81 -20.63 -17.09
CA ARG A 46 -8.54 -19.70 -18.20
C ARG A 46 -9.71 -18.78 -18.56
N LYS A 47 -10.96 -19.22 -18.31
CA LYS A 47 -12.17 -18.43 -18.54
C LYS A 47 -12.25 -17.21 -17.62
N VAL A 48 -11.66 -17.26 -16.43
CA VAL A 48 -11.61 -16.12 -15.50
C VAL A 48 -10.79 -14.98 -16.12
N PHE A 49 -9.60 -15.29 -16.65
CA PHE A 49 -8.75 -14.30 -17.31
C PHE A 49 -9.38 -13.73 -18.60
N TYR A 50 -10.13 -14.54 -19.33
CA TYR A 50 -10.95 -14.03 -20.45
C TYR A 50 -12.01 -13.03 -19.96
N SER A 51 -12.75 -13.35 -18.90
CA SER A 51 -13.74 -12.42 -18.34
C SER A 51 -13.09 -11.11 -17.88
N MET A 52 -11.96 -11.19 -17.18
CA MET A 52 -11.23 -10.00 -16.71
C MET A 52 -10.72 -9.14 -17.86
N SER A 53 -10.17 -9.75 -18.93
CA SER A 53 -9.69 -9.00 -20.10
C SER A 53 -10.81 -8.32 -20.89
N LYS A 54 -12.08 -8.76 -20.71
CA LYS A 54 -13.26 -8.10 -21.30
C LYS A 54 -13.82 -7.00 -20.41
N LYS A 55 -13.86 -7.21 -19.09
CA LYS A 55 -14.34 -6.20 -18.13
C LYS A 55 -13.38 -5.01 -18.02
N HIS A 56 -12.10 -5.30 -17.89
CA HIS A 56 -11.01 -4.32 -17.78
C HIS A 56 -10.17 -4.40 -19.05
N SER A 57 -10.74 -3.91 -20.16
CA SER A 57 -10.11 -4.02 -21.48
C SER A 57 -8.90 -3.11 -21.66
N ASP A 58 -8.81 -2.04 -20.86
CA ASP A 58 -7.64 -1.19 -20.77
C ASP A 58 -6.54 -1.85 -19.90
N PRO A 59 -5.29 -1.93 -20.38
CA PRO A 59 -4.20 -2.55 -19.64
C PRO A 59 -3.93 -1.96 -18.25
N GLU A 60 -4.05 -0.65 -18.09
CA GLU A 60 -3.77 0.00 -16.81
C GLU A 60 -4.93 -0.21 -15.84
N ASP A 61 -6.18 -0.17 -16.33
CA ASP A 61 -7.36 -0.53 -15.55
C ASP A 61 -7.28 -1.97 -15.02
N LEU A 62 -6.89 -2.94 -15.86
CA LEU A 62 -6.72 -4.34 -15.43
C LEU A 62 -5.59 -4.49 -14.41
N LYS A 63 -4.47 -3.80 -14.62
CA LYS A 63 -3.34 -3.78 -13.69
C LYS A 63 -3.79 -3.24 -12.33
N ASN A 64 -4.53 -2.13 -12.32
CA ASN A 64 -5.05 -1.51 -11.10
C ASN A 64 -6.09 -2.40 -10.40
N TYR A 65 -6.96 -3.08 -11.15
CA TYR A 65 -7.88 -4.09 -10.61
C TYR A 65 -7.12 -5.21 -9.87
N TYR A 66 -6.05 -5.73 -10.46
CA TYR A 66 -5.24 -6.75 -9.81
C TYR A 66 -4.48 -6.23 -8.58
N ILE A 67 -3.85 -5.04 -8.68
CA ILE A 67 -3.15 -4.41 -7.54
C ILE A 67 -4.14 -4.22 -6.38
N ALA A 68 -5.31 -3.65 -6.64
CA ALA A 68 -6.32 -3.39 -5.62
C ALA A 68 -6.72 -4.66 -4.85
N ASN A 69 -6.89 -5.78 -5.55
CA ASN A 69 -7.25 -7.04 -4.92
C ASN A 69 -6.12 -7.64 -4.08
N PHE A 70 -4.87 -7.55 -4.54
CA PHE A 70 -3.72 -7.96 -3.74
C PHE A 70 -3.48 -7.04 -2.53
N VAL A 71 -3.72 -5.74 -2.67
CA VAL A 71 -3.70 -4.76 -1.56
C VAL A 71 -4.80 -5.07 -0.54
N ALA A 72 -5.93 -5.61 -0.99
CA ALA A 72 -6.98 -6.14 -0.12
C ALA A 72 -6.68 -7.55 0.42
N HIS A 73 -5.44 -8.04 0.28
CA HIS A 73 -4.96 -9.35 0.72
C HIS A 73 -5.69 -10.56 0.11
N SER A 74 -6.28 -10.40 -1.09
CA SER A 74 -6.80 -11.55 -1.86
C SER A 74 -5.64 -12.41 -2.35
N LYS A 75 -5.67 -13.72 -2.08
CA LYS A 75 -4.54 -14.62 -2.32
C LYS A 75 -4.45 -15.13 -3.75
N TRP A 76 -5.59 -15.20 -4.44
CA TRP A 76 -5.68 -15.75 -5.79
C TRP A 76 -6.89 -15.16 -6.54
N ILE A 77 -6.90 -15.31 -7.86
CA ILE A 77 -7.84 -14.65 -8.77
C ILE A 77 -9.33 -14.86 -8.47
N GLY A 78 -9.72 -15.97 -7.82
CA GLY A 78 -11.13 -16.21 -7.50
C GLY A 78 -11.62 -15.58 -6.19
N GLU A 79 -10.72 -15.03 -5.37
CA GLU A 79 -11.07 -14.14 -4.26
C GLU A 79 -11.23 -12.68 -4.72
N PHE A 80 -10.88 -12.37 -5.98
CA PHE A 80 -10.88 -11.01 -6.46
C PHE A 80 -12.30 -10.49 -6.61
N SER A 81 -12.51 -9.22 -6.28
CA SER A 81 -13.81 -8.58 -6.32
C SER A 81 -13.72 -7.17 -6.92
N GLU A 82 -14.82 -6.74 -7.55
CA GLU A 82 -15.00 -5.36 -8.01
C GLU A 82 -15.07 -4.38 -6.83
N GLN A 83 -15.51 -4.85 -5.67
CA GLN A 83 -15.61 -4.04 -4.46
C GLN A 83 -14.22 -3.60 -4.00
N ASN A 84 -13.26 -4.54 -3.91
CA ASN A 84 -11.87 -4.23 -3.59
C ASN A 84 -11.28 -3.19 -4.55
N TYR A 85 -11.56 -3.35 -5.85
CA TYR A 85 -11.10 -2.40 -6.86
C TYR A 85 -11.73 -1.03 -6.69
N THR A 86 -13.04 -0.98 -6.51
CA THR A 86 -13.79 0.27 -6.30
C THR A 86 -13.30 1.02 -5.06
N ASP A 87 -13.07 0.32 -3.95
CA ASP A 87 -12.61 0.93 -2.70
C ASP A 87 -11.15 1.39 -2.80
N TRP A 88 -10.29 0.61 -3.45
CA TRP A 88 -8.92 1.05 -3.74
C TRP A 88 -8.92 2.30 -4.63
N LYS A 89 -9.71 2.31 -5.70
CA LYS A 89 -9.79 3.45 -6.63
C LYS A 89 -10.25 4.72 -5.92
N LYS A 90 -11.28 4.64 -5.08
CA LYS A 90 -11.72 5.77 -4.23
C LYS A 90 -10.59 6.29 -3.33
N ARG A 91 -9.79 5.39 -2.74
CA ARG A 91 -8.64 5.79 -1.91
C ARG A 91 -7.54 6.45 -2.72
N MET A 92 -7.28 5.98 -3.94
CA MET A 92 -6.30 6.62 -4.85
C MET A 92 -6.76 8.03 -5.27
N GLU A 93 -8.01 8.17 -5.68
CA GLU A 93 -8.59 9.46 -6.11
C GLU A 93 -8.64 10.49 -4.97
N SER A 94 -8.88 10.02 -3.74
CA SER A 94 -8.96 10.87 -2.53
C SER A 94 -7.69 10.88 -1.69
N MET A 95 -6.56 10.39 -2.19
CA MET A 95 -5.35 10.12 -1.40
C MET A 95 -4.84 11.36 -0.65
N SER A 96 -4.81 12.53 -1.31
CA SER A 96 -4.33 13.78 -0.70
C SER A 96 -5.24 14.27 0.43
N TYR A 97 -6.55 14.09 0.28
CA TYR A 97 -7.53 14.44 1.31
C TYR A 97 -7.42 13.46 2.48
N THR A 98 -7.42 12.17 2.19
CA THR A 98 -7.30 11.08 3.18
C THR A 98 -6.02 11.21 4.01
N PHE A 99 -4.89 11.50 3.36
CA PHE A 99 -3.64 11.79 4.05
C PHE A 99 -3.82 12.93 5.06
N SER A 100 -4.35 14.08 4.62
CA SER A 100 -4.55 15.24 5.48
C SER A 100 -5.45 14.92 6.68
N GLN A 101 -6.54 14.17 6.47
CA GLN A 101 -7.43 13.74 7.53
C GLN A 101 -6.76 12.75 8.50
N ASN A 102 -5.96 11.81 8.00
CA ASN A 102 -5.19 10.89 8.85
C ASN A 102 -4.14 11.64 9.68
N ILE A 103 -3.45 12.65 9.12
CA ILE A 103 -2.50 13.48 9.88
C ILE A 103 -3.23 14.27 10.99
N LEU A 104 -4.36 14.90 10.68
CA LEU A 104 -5.16 15.62 11.69
C LEU A 104 -5.65 14.67 12.80
N TYR A 105 -6.12 13.49 12.43
CA TYR A 105 -6.49 12.45 13.40
C TYR A 105 -5.32 12.09 14.33
N LEU A 106 -4.14 11.85 13.76
CA LEU A 106 -2.94 11.50 14.53
C LEU A 106 -2.51 12.64 15.47
N ILE A 107 -2.52 13.89 15.00
CA ILE A 107 -2.22 15.07 15.81
C ILE A 107 -3.21 15.15 16.98
N ASN A 108 -4.51 15.05 16.72
CA ASN A 108 -5.54 15.12 17.76
C ASN A 108 -5.38 14.03 18.82
N GLU A 109 -5.07 12.80 18.41
CA GLU A 109 -4.85 11.71 19.37
C GLU A 109 -3.64 11.94 20.26
N VAL A 110 -2.55 12.49 19.72
CA VAL A 110 -1.35 12.81 20.50
C VAL A 110 -1.63 13.96 21.48
N LEU A 111 -2.39 14.97 21.07
CA LEU A 111 -2.79 16.09 21.92
C LEU A 111 -3.68 15.64 23.09
N VAL A 112 -4.71 14.83 22.82
CA VAL A 112 -5.64 14.31 23.83
C VAL A 112 -4.91 13.47 24.88
N LYS A 113 -3.94 12.65 24.46
CA LYS A 113 -3.20 11.79 25.38
C LYS A 113 -2.21 12.53 26.28
N ASN A 114 -1.74 13.72 25.90
CA ASN A 114 -0.55 14.33 26.52
C ASN A 114 -0.70 15.80 26.96
N LEU A 115 -1.92 16.33 27.10
CA LEU A 115 -2.32 17.60 27.76
C LEU A 115 -1.49 18.89 27.46
N ASP A 116 -0.62 18.90 26.47
CA ASP A 116 0.22 20.05 26.09
C ASP A 116 0.63 19.94 24.60
N ASN A 117 0.90 21.07 23.94
CA ASN A 117 0.84 21.23 22.48
C ASN A 117 2.22 21.31 21.78
N ASN A 118 3.29 20.83 22.41
CA ASN A 118 4.67 20.95 21.90
C ASN A 118 4.95 20.09 20.65
N ILE A 119 5.59 20.67 19.62
CA ILE A 119 6.02 19.99 18.39
C ILE A 119 6.89 18.73 18.61
N ASN A 120 7.66 18.66 19.70
CA ASN A 120 8.43 17.47 20.07
C ASN A 120 7.54 16.23 20.25
N LYS A 121 6.22 16.41 20.47
CA LYS A 121 5.25 15.33 20.57
C LYS A 121 4.88 14.71 19.24
N PHE A 122 5.10 15.39 18.12
CA PHE A 122 4.94 14.76 16.81
C PHE A 122 5.92 13.59 16.65
N ASN A 123 7.13 13.71 17.21
CA ASN A 123 8.14 12.67 17.17
C ASN A 123 7.76 11.42 17.98
N TYR A 124 7.00 11.59 19.07
CA TYR A 124 6.50 10.47 19.89
C TYR A 124 5.72 9.43 19.08
N MET A 125 5.07 9.84 17.99
CA MET A 125 4.33 8.90 17.13
C MET A 125 5.21 7.80 16.52
N PHE A 126 6.50 8.10 16.33
CA PHE A 126 7.47 7.21 15.70
C PHE A 126 8.34 6.47 16.71
N GLU A 127 8.34 6.89 17.97
CA GLU A 127 9.17 6.30 19.02
C GLU A 127 8.69 4.87 19.33
N CYS A 128 9.63 3.91 19.29
CA CYS A 128 9.41 2.59 19.85
C CYS A 128 9.95 2.59 21.29
N GLU A 129 9.03 2.49 22.23
CA GLU A 129 9.29 2.11 23.63
C GLU A 129 9.68 0.61 23.67
N GLU A 130 10.38 0.18 24.71
CA GLU A 130 10.79 -1.23 24.86
C GLU A 130 9.57 -2.16 24.79
N ASP A 131 9.72 -3.26 24.04
CA ASP A 131 8.72 -4.31 23.85
C ASP A 131 7.33 -3.85 23.34
N THR A 132 7.22 -2.66 22.73
CA THR A 132 5.94 -2.21 22.17
C THR A 132 6.05 -1.57 20.79
N HIS A 133 4.98 -1.76 19.99
CA HIS A 133 4.82 -1.07 18.72
C HIS A 133 4.72 0.45 18.93
N PRO A 134 5.35 1.26 18.05
CA PRO A 134 5.15 2.70 18.00
C PRO A 134 3.67 3.07 17.86
N PHE A 135 3.31 4.23 18.39
CA PHE A 135 1.94 4.71 18.33
C PHE A 135 1.39 4.73 16.90
N LEU A 136 2.19 5.20 15.93
CA LEU A 136 1.79 5.24 14.52
C LEU A 136 1.52 3.83 13.96
N LEU A 137 2.38 2.87 14.28
CA LEU A 137 2.20 1.47 13.87
C LEU A 137 0.92 0.88 14.46
N LYS A 138 0.65 1.12 15.75
CA LYS A 138 -0.60 0.71 16.40
C LYS A 138 -1.83 1.27 15.69
N LYS A 139 -1.81 2.53 15.25
CA LYS A 139 -2.93 3.15 14.52
C LYS A 139 -3.11 2.57 13.12
N TYR A 140 -2.02 2.24 12.43
CA TYR A 140 -2.07 1.54 11.16
C TYR A 140 -2.66 0.13 11.30
N LEU A 141 -2.15 -0.68 12.25
CA LEU A 141 -2.65 -2.03 12.52
C LEU A 141 -4.13 -2.03 12.92
N ALA A 142 -4.58 -1.00 13.64
CA ALA A 142 -5.99 -0.78 13.98
C ALA A 142 -6.84 -0.21 12.83
N LYS A 143 -6.28 -0.09 11.62
CA LYS A 143 -6.92 0.46 10.41
C LYS A 143 -7.47 1.89 10.60
N LYS A 144 -6.86 2.68 11.49
CA LYS A 144 -7.22 4.09 11.73
C LYS A 144 -6.55 5.04 10.74
N ILE A 145 -5.45 4.61 10.14
CA ILE A 145 -4.80 5.28 9.01
C ILE A 145 -4.59 4.29 7.89
N THR A 146 -4.48 4.79 6.66
CA THR A 146 -4.31 3.94 5.48
C THR A 146 -2.84 3.57 5.26
N PRO A 147 -2.54 2.46 4.56
CA PRO A 147 -1.17 2.13 4.16
C PRO A 147 -0.51 3.23 3.32
N GLU A 148 -1.26 3.95 2.47
CA GLU A 148 -0.73 5.09 1.70
C GLU A 148 -0.22 6.18 2.63
N THR A 149 -0.99 6.54 3.67
CA THR A 149 -0.55 7.56 4.63
C THR A 149 0.74 7.15 5.31
N LEU A 150 0.86 5.88 5.74
CA LEU A 150 2.05 5.38 6.40
C LEU A 150 3.27 5.40 5.46
N ILE A 151 3.10 4.96 4.21
CA ILE A 151 4.14 4.97 3.17
C ILE A 151 4.58 6.41 2.85
N ILE A 152 3.65 7.33 2.63
CA ILE A 152 3.94 8.74 2.32
C ILE A 152 4.70 9.39 3.48
N LEU A 153 4.25 9.17 4.72
CA LEU A 153 4.95 9.67 5.91
C LEU A 153 6.38 9.15 5.97
N ASP A 154 6.58 7.86 5.73
CA ASP A 154 7.91 7.27 5.74
C ASP A 154 8.78 7.77 4.58
N ASP A 155 8.22 7.98 3.39
CA ASP A 155 8.96 8.60 2.29
C ASP A 155 9.43 10.02 2.64
N ILE A 156 8.68 10.76 3.47
CA ILE A 156 9.05 12.12 3.90
C ILE A 156 10.07 12.09 5.06
N LEU A 157 9.87 11.22 6.05
CA LEU A 157 10.53 11.27 7.36
C LEU A 157 11.53 10.12 7.60
N ASN A 158 11.47 9.06 6.80
CA ASN A 158 12.39 7.91 6.78
C ASN A 158 12.51 7.17 8.14
N PHE A 159 11.38 6.93 8.81
CA PHE A 159 11.35 6.31 10.13
C PHE A 159 11.28 4.77 10.08
N PHE A 160 10.91 4.15 8.96
CA PHE A 160 10.96 2.69 8.79
C PHE A 160 12.37 2.17 9.04
N LYS A 161 13.42 2.94 8.69
CA LYS A 161 14.81 2.57 9.01
C LYS A 161 15.05 2.38 10.51
N GLN A 162 14.41 3.18 11.35
CA GLN A 162 14.49 3.03 12.81
C GLN A 162 13.67 1.82 13.27
N TRP A 163 12.44 1.69 12.76
CA TRP A 163 11.56 0.58 13.11
C TRP A 163 12.17 -0.77 12.74
N ASN A 164 12.78 -0.89 11.57
CA ASN A 164 13.47 -2.10 11.12
C ASN A 164 14.61 -2.55 12.05
N LYS A 165 15.21 -1.61 12.80
CA LYS A 165 16.25 -1.93 13.79
C LYS A 165 15.65 -2.30 15.14
N LYS A 166 14.63 -1.55 15.58
CA LYS A 166 14.03 -1.70 16.91
C LYS A 166 13.03 -2.85 17.00
N LEU A 167 12.40 -3.21 15.88
CA LEU A 167 11.38 -4.24 15.76
C LEU A 167 11.90 -5.42 14.93
N SER A 168 13.21 -5.71 14.99
CA SER A 168 13.85 -6.75 14.18
C SER A 168 13.31 -8.16 14.46
N ASP A 169 12.89 -8.41 15.68
CA ASP A 169 12.33 -9.70 16.12
C ASP A 169 10.79 -9.71 16.12
N ASP A 170 10.16 -8.65 15.61
CA ASP A 170 8.71 -8.52 15.58
C ASP A 170 8.14 -9.08 14.27
N ILE A 171 7.43 -10.21 14.40
CA ILE A 171 6.84 -10.93 13.25
C ILE A 171 5.79 -10.08 12.53
N VAL A 172 4.99 -9.31 13.28
CA VAL A 172 3.92 -8.47 12.71
C VAL A 172 4.52 -7.35 11.88
N TRP A 173 5.54 -6.67 12.42
CA TRP A 173 6.24 -5.62 11.68
C TRP A 173 6.95 -6.18 10.45
N GLU A 174 7.59 -7.35 10.53
CA GLU A 174 8.26 -7.94 9.36
C GLU A 174 7.28 -8.24 8.22
N GLU A 175 6.10 -8.80 8.52
CA GLU A 175 5.07 -9.04 7.51
C GLU A 175 4.51 -7.74 6.91
N GLU A 176 4.18 -6.77 7.75
CA GLU A 176 3.65 -5.47 7.31
C GLU A 176 4.67 -4.67 6.51
N LYS A 177 5.94 -4.65 6.92
CA LYS A 177 7.02 -3.98 6.20
C LYS A 177 7.15 -4.55 4.79
N ILE A 178 7.17 -5.87 4.65
CA ILE A 178 7.23 -6.52 3.33
C ILE A 178 6.04 -6.08 2.47
N PHE A 179 4.83 -6.11 3.02
CA PHE A 179 3.63 -5.67 2.30
C PHE A 179 3.72 -4.20 1.87
N LEU A 180 4.05 -3.30 2.80
CA LEU A 180 4.16 -1.85 2.56
C LEU A 180 5.23 -1.54 1.53
N ASP A 181 6.38 -2.20 1.56
CA ASP A 181 7.46 -2.02 0.58
C ASP A 181 7.08 -2.51 -0.82
N LYS A 182 6.34 -3.61 -0.93
CA LYS A 182 5.78 -4.07 -2.20
C LYS A 182 4.73 -3.08 -2.71
N TYR A 183 3.80 -2.67 -1.86
CA TYR A 183 2.75 -1.75 -2.25
C TYR A 183 3.28 -0.37 -2.66
N ARG A 184 4.31 0.13 -1.96
CA ARG A 184 5.00 1.40 -2.28
C ARG A 184 5.41 1.50 -3.74
N ARG A 185 5.77 0.39 -4.40
CA ARG A 185 6.17 0.37 -5.81
C ARG A 185 5.06 0.79 -6.78
N PHE A 186 3.80 0.73 -6.36
CA PHE A 186 2.64 1.07 -7.18
C PHE A 186 2.03 2.43 -6.84
N LEU A 187 2.56 3.14 -5.84
CA LEU A 187 2.08 4.46 -5.49
C LEU A 187 2.84 5.53 -6.28
N ASP A 188 2.09 6.40 -6.95
CA ASP A 188 2.62 7.58 -7.63
C ASP A 188 2.09 8.83 -6.93
N PHE A 189 2.99 9.61 -6.33
CA PHE A 189 2.64 10.84 -5.62
C PHE A 189 3.79 11.83 -5.58
N ASP A 190 3.44 13.12 -5.57
CA ASP A 190 4.42 14.20 -5.39
C ASP A 190 4.82 14.33 -3.91
N LYS A 191 5.92 13.69 -3.54
CA LYS A 191 6.52 13.77 -2.20
C LYS A 191 6.71 15.21 -1.71
N THR A 192 7.03 16.17 -2.58
CA THR A 192 7.22 17.57 -2.21
C THR A 192 5.90 18.20 -1.78
N LYS A 193 4.83 17.98 -2.54
CA LYS A 193 3.47 18.43 -2.19
C LYS A 193 3.04 17.87 -0.83
N TYR A 194 3.18 16.57 -0.61
CA TYR A 194 2.79 15.94 0.65
C TYR A 194 3.64 16.42 1.84
N LYS A 195 4.94 16.67 1.63
CA LYS A 195 5.81 17.29 2.64
C LYS A 195 5.34 18.68 3.05
N PHE A 196 4.94 19.52 2.08
CA PHE A 196 4.39 20.84 2.39
C PHE A 196 3.06 20.75 3.13
N THR A 197 2.16 19.86 2.71
CA THR A 197 0.90 19.60 3.43
C THR A 197 1.16 19.17 4.87
N LEU A 198 2.05 18.20 5.09
CA LEU A 198 2.41 17.73 6.43
C LEU A 198 2.96 18.87 7.30
N LYS A 199 3.92 19.64 6.78
CA LYS A 199 4.51 20.77 7.49
C LYS A 199 3.45 21.79 7.89
N LYS A 200 2.56 22.16 6.96
CA LYS A 200 1.47 23.10 7.23
C LYS A 200 0.55 22.58 8.34
N LEU A 201 0.09 21.34 8.26
CA LEU A 201 -0.79 20.76 9.28
C LEU A 201 -0.13 20.72 10.67
N ILE A 202 1.16 20.40 10.74
CA ILE A 202 1.91 20.45 12.00
C ILE A 202 1.96 21.89 12.55
N GLN A 203 2.33 22.87 11.71
CA GLN A 203 2.44 24.27 12.15
C GLN A 203 1.10 24.89 12.57
N ASP A 204 0.01 24.51 11.91
CA ASP A 204 -1.32 25.04 12.20
C ASP A 204 -1.92 24.44 13.49
N ASN A 205 -1.45 23.28 13.95
CA ASN A 205 -2.08 22.53 15.05
C ASN A 205 -1.16 22.22 16.24
N LEU A 206 0.17 22.30 16.07
CA LEU A 206 1.17 22.10 17.11
C LEU A 206 1.98 23.40 17.29
N LYS A 207 2.30 23.73 18.54
CA LYS A 207 3.06 24.94 18.91
C LYS A 207 4.55 24.64 19.08
#